data_AF-A0ABD7FAH6-F1
#
_entry.id   AF-A0ABD7FAH6-F1
#
_cell.length_a   1.000
_cell.length_b   1.000
_cell.length_c   1.000
_cell.angle_alpha   90.00
_cell.angle_beta   90.00
_cell.angle_gamma   90.00
#
_symmetry.space_group_name_H-M   'P 1'
#
loop_
_entity.id
_entity.type
_entity.pdbx_description
1 polymer ?
#
loop_
_entity_poly.entity_id
_entity_poly.type
_entity_poly.pdbx_seq_one_letter_code
_entity_poly.pdbx_strand_id
1 'polypeptide(L)'
;MSLTELEVAERIRDGTVPSPVKFSNMWLVNLRITGTGLAYRAGLKEHVWRDPKLYLNEEFLRRCNGLPVIANHPDDAVLTEEDFKSRIVGSVMLPYIRGDEVWAVCRVYLQSIVEEITEGDVSTSPSVVFNSTSGNVEVQEGDTNFLIEGVPFLVDHIALVTKAHGSLGVWDKDRIPAGVEVTNTGEIEMEKEELQALLQGVVNDALSGINQKIDGVVTRMDSLEQRDKARADAEEQAKKEAEEKAKADEAAEEQRKADEAAAKEAEEQRKADEEAEKERNDSALAEAQAKADSAFSACGKNAPAPFSGENVLDYRKRALIAMQKHSPAHKDVNIRAIADSATLAVLEDAIFSAARQSIEKEMMSTQGQLHKRIRNDEAGRRITEYQGDPNVWLSAFKIPGRRLAKINTQGSLNNG
;
A
#
# COMPACT_ATOMS: atom_id res chain seq x y z
N MET A 1 -19.57 -31.09 1.02
CA MET A 1 -18.68 -30.27 1.88
C MET A 1 -19.51 -29.13 2.44
N SER A 2 -19.27 -28.73 3.69
CA SER A 2 -19.86 -27.52 4.25
C SER A 2 -19.04 -26.31 3.82
N LEU A 3 -19.71 -25.25 3.36
CA LEU A 3 -19.06 -24.00 3.00
C LEU A 3 -18.51 -23.31 4.25
N THR A 4 -17.37 -22.66 4.08
CA THR A 4 -16.76 -21.73 5.04
C THR A 4 -17.42 -20.36 4.93
N GLU A 5 -17.22 -19.51 5.95
CA GLU A 5 -17.73 -18.14 5.95
C GLU A 5 -17.12 -17.30 4.81
N LEU A 6 -15.86 -17.58 4.45
CA LEU A 6 -15.18 -16.90 3.36
C LEU A 6 -15.81 -17.27 2.02
N GLU A 7 -16.05 -18.55 1.76
CA GLU A 7 -16.71 -18.99 0.51
C GLU A 7 -18.13 -18.41 0.38
N VAL A 8 -18.87 -18.25 1.48
CA VAL A 8 -20.19 -17.59 1.45
C VAL A 8 -20.03 -16.09 1.14
N ALA A 9 -19.05 -15.41 1.73
CA ALA A 9 -18.79 -14.00 1.42
C ALA A 9 -18.31 -13.76 -0.01
N GLU A 10 -17.46 -14.62 -0.56
CA GLU A 10 -17.08 -14.57 -1.98
C GLU A 10 -18.30 -14.73 -2.88
N ARG A 11 -19.23 -15.61 -2.52
CA ARG A 11 -20.49 -15.78 -3.26
C ARG A 11 -21.43 -14.58 -3.15
N ILE A 12 -21.47 -13.89 -2.01
CA ILE A 12 -22.19 -12.61 -1.84
C ILE A 12 -21.56 -11.53 -2.72
N ARG A 13 -20.23 -11.39 -2.68
CA ARG A 13 -19.48 -10.49 -3.57
C ARG A 13 -19.85 -10.72 -5.04
N ASP A 14 -19.90 -11.98 -5.43
CA ASP A 14 -20.21 -12.42 -6.80
C ASP A 14 -21.71 -12.38 -7.14
N GLY A 15 -22.58 -12.00 -6.18
CA GLY A 15 -24.02 -11.86 -6.37
C GLY A 15 -24.78 -13.19 -6.46
N THR A 16 -24.16 -14.30 -6.10
CA THR A 16 -24.76 -15.66 -6.15
C THR A 16 -25.42 -16.08 -4.83
N VAL A 17 -25.14 -15.36 -3.75
CA VAL A 17 -25.80 -15.51 -2.43
C VAL A 17 -26.35 -14.14 -2.03
N PRO A 18 -27.59 -14.06 -1.51
CA PRO A 18 -28.17 -12.79 -1.12
C PRO A 18 -27.54 -12.24 0.18
N SER A 19 -27.68 -10.94 0.40
CA SER A 19 -27.24 -10.20 1.58
C SER A 19 -28.45 -9.49 2.21
N PRO A 20 -28.57 -9.41 3.54
CA PRO A 20 -27.77 -10.10 4.55
C PRO A 20 -28.11 -11.60 4.66
N VAL A 21 -27.16 -12.40 5.17
CA VAL A 21 -27.39 -13.84 5.44
C VAL A 21 -26.77 -14.26 6.77
N LYS A 22 -27.47 -15.10 7.54
CA LYS A 22 -26.93 -15.66 8.79
C LYS A 22 -25.92 -16.75 8.47
N PHE A 23 -24.74 -16.67 9.07
CA PHE A 23 -23.73 -17.72 9.04
C PHE A 23 -23.30 -18.04 10.47
N SER A 24 -23.78 -19.17 10.99
CA SER A 24 -23.52 -19.58 12.38
C SER A 24 -23.95 -18.49 13.39
N ASN A 25 -23.00 -17.89 14.12
CA ASN A 25 -23.25 -16.89 15.15
C ASN A 25 -23.15 -15.43 14.68
N MET A 26 -23.03 -15.20 13.37
CA MET A 26 -22.88 -13.87 12.79
C MET A 26 -23.70 -13.72 11.51
N TRP A 27 -23.82 -12.49 11.04
CA TRP A 27 -24.42 -12.13 9.77
C TRP A 27 -23.33 -11.69 8.80
N LEU A 28 -23.41 -12.15 7.57
CA LEU A 28 -22.63 -11.62 6.47
C LEU A 28 -23.48 -10.58 5.75
N VAL A 29 -22.99 -9.34 5.75
CA VAL A 29 -23.69 -8.18 5.20
C VAL A 29 -22.78 -7.48 4.21
N ASN A 30 -23.26 -7.23 3.00
CA ASN A 30 -22.52 -6.55 1.97
C ASN A 30 -22.74 -5.04 2.05
N LEU A 31 -21.67 -4.30 2.35
CA LEU A 31 -21.67 -2.88 2.67
C LEU A 31 -20.80 -2.12 1.67
N ARG A 32 -21.27 -0.97 1.19
CA ARG A 32 -20.43 -0.01 0.49
C ARG A 32 -19.53 0.68 1.50
N ILE A 33 -18.21 0.57 1.34
CA ILE A 33 -17.24 1.34 2.12
C ILE A 33 -17.20 2.78 1.63
N THR A 34 -17.01 2.99 0.34
CA THR A 34 -16.89 4.33 -0.26
C THR A 34 -17.22 4.31 -1.75
N GLY A 35 -17.76 5.42 -2.26
CA GLY A 35 -17.77 5.71 -3.69
C GLY A 35 -16.56 6.56 -4.12
N THR A 36 -16.37 6.72 -5.42
CA THR A 36 -15.40 7.68 -5.99
C THR A 36 -16.08 8.68 -6.91
N GLY A 37 -15.34 9.71 -7.32
CA GLY A 37 -15.86 10.83 -8.07
C GLY A 37 -16.57 11.86 -7.19
N LEU A 38 -17.56 12.55 -7.77
CA LEU A 38 -18.27 13.66 -7.12
C LEU A 38 -19.43 13.15 -6.28
N ALA A 39 -19.50 13.61 -5.03
CA ALA A 39 -20.67 13.46 -4.16
C ALA A 39 -20.99 14.78 -3.46
N TYR A 40 -22.23 14.91 -3.00
CA TYR A 40 -22.68 16.09 -2.24
C TYR A 40 -23.08 15.68 -0.83
N ARG A 41 -22.42 16.25 0.18
CA ARG A 41 -22.71 16.03 1.60
C ARG A 41 -23.72 17.07 2.07
N ALA A 42 -25.01 16.72 2.03
CA ALA A 42 -26.09 17.65 2.35
C ALA A 42 -26.01 18.23 3.78
N GLY A 43 -25.57 17.44 4.77
CA GLY A 43 -25.41 17.89 6.16
C GLY A 43 -24.32 18.95 6.33
N LEU A 44 -23.30 18.96 5.46
CA LEU A 44 -22.15 19.87 5.50
C LEU A 44 -22.20 20.93 4.40
N LYS A 45 -23.23 20.88 3.53
CA LYS A 45 -23.41 21.74 2.36
C LYS A 45 -22.15 21.83 1.48
N GLU A 46 -21.57 20.68 1.16
CA GLU A 46 -20.32 20.63 0.41
C GLU A 46 -20.28 19.55 -0.66
N HIS A 47 -19.55 19.84 -1.73
CA HIS A 47 -19.18 18.88 -2.76
C HIS A 47 -17.85 18.23 -2.38
N VAL A 48 -17.77 16.92 -2.52
CA VAL A 48 -16.56 16.13 -2.27
C VAL A 48 -16.18 15.42 -3.55
N TRP A 49 -14.91 15.51 -3.94
CA TRP A 49 -14.32 14.72 -5.00
C TRP A 49 -13.31 13.72 -4.44
N ARG A 50 -13.54 12.44 -4.72
CA ARG A 50 -12.59 11.35 -4.45
C ARG A 50 -11.93 10.89 -5.74
N ASP A 51 -10.62 11.05 -5.86
CA ASP A 51 -9.86 10.53 -7.02
C ASP A 51 -9.88 8.99 -7.00
N PRO A 52 -10.43 8.33 -8.03
CA PRO A 52 -10.46 6.87 -8.12
C PRO A 52 -9.08 6.21 -7.93
N LYS A 53 -7.98 6.88 -8.31
CA LYS A 53 -6.62 6.34 -8.14
C LYS A 53 -6.22 6.14 -6.69
N LEU A 54 -6.81 6.90 -5.76
CA LEU A 54 -6.50 6.82 -4.33
C LEU A 54 -7.30 5.73 -3.61
N TYR A 55 -8.47 5.36 -4.16
CA TYR A 55 -9.45 4.50 -3.50
C TYR A 55 -9.66 3.15 -4.20
N LEU A 56 -9.59 3.09 -5.53
CA LEU A 56 -9.82 1.88 -6.34
C LEU A 56 -8.50 1.16 -6.62
N ASN A 57 -7.82 0.73 -5.57
CA ASN A 57 -6.56 0.01 -5.67
C ASN A 57 -6.37 -0.99 -4.51
N GLU A 58 -5.42 -1.91 -4.69
CA GLU A 58 -5.08 -2.96 -3.71
C GLU A 58 -4.54 -2.43 -2.38
N GLU A 59 -3.93 -1.24 -2.36
CA GLU A 59 -3.46 -0.63 -1.11
C GLU A 59 -4.65 -0.20 -0.24
N PHE A 60 -5.64 0.46 -0.84
CA PHE A 60 -6.85 0.88 -0.14
C PHE A 60 -7.69 -0.31 0.34
N LEU A 61 -7.85 -1.36 -0.50
CA LEU A 61 -8.51 -2.60 -0.08
C LEU A 61 -7.81 -3.23 1.13
N ARG A 62 -6.47 -3.29 1.12
CA ARG A 62 -5.70 -3.81 2.25
C ARG A 62 -5.92 -3.02 3.54
N ARG A 63 -6.08 -1.70 3.44
CA ARG A 63 -6.41 -0.83 4.57
C ARG A 63 -7.84 -1.02 5.09
N CYS A 64 -8.73 -1.59 4.29
CA CYS A 64 -10.10 -1.89 4.70
C CYS A 64 -10.21 -3.19 5.52
N ASN A 65 -9.22 -4.07 5.46
CA ASN A 65 -9.26 -5.35 6.18
C ASN A 65 -9.34 -5.14 7.70
N GLY A 66 -10.35 -5.74 8.32
CA GLY A 66 -10.53 -5.68 9.77
C GLY A 66 -11.04 -4.33 10.29
N LEU A 67 -11.46 -3.40 9.41
CA LEU A 67 -12.05 -2.14 9.87
C LEU A 67 -13.25 -2.40 10.78
N PRO A 68 -13.37 -1.65 11.89
CA PRO A 68 -14.55 -1.66 12.73
C PRO A 68 -15.81 -1.30 11.93
N VAL A 69 -16.87 -2.09 12.10
CA VAL A 69 -18.22 -1.72 11.69
C VAL A 69 -18.97 -1.30 12.94
N ILE A 70 -19.46 -0.06 12.96
CA ILE A 70 -20.10 0.53 14.13
C ILE A 70 -21.55 0.95 13.84
N ALA A 71 -22.37 1.02 14.88
CA ALA A 71 -23.69 1.63 14.83
C ALA A 71 -23.57 3.13 15.05
N ASN A 72 -23.93 3.91 14.02
CA ASN A 72 -23.92 5.36 13.98
C ASN A 72 -22.55 6.03 14.21
N HIS A 73 -22.38 7.23 13.65
CA HIS A 73 -21.14 7.99 13.83
C HIS A 73 -20.97 8.46 15.28
N PRO A 74 -19.72 8.50 15.80
CA PRO A 74 -19.41 9.28 16.99
C PRO A 74 -19.49 10.77 16.66
N ASP A 75 -19.72 11.62 17.67
CA ASP A 75 -19.87 13.06 17.48
C ASP A 75 -18.56 13.70 16.93
N ASP A 76 -17.40 13.18 17.36
CA ASP A 76 -16.06 13.67 16.97
C ASP A 76 -15.48 12.98 15.72
N ALA A 77 -16.28 12.19 14.99
CA ALA A 77 -15.94 11.47 13.75
C ALA A 77 -14.81 10.42 13.82
N VAL A 78 -13.89 10.48 14.79
CA VAL A 78 -12.84 9.49 15.04
C VAL A 78 -13.21 8.64 16.25
N LEU A 79 -13.01 7.33 16.17
CA LEU A 79 -13.33 6.44 17.28
C LEU A 79 -12.43 6.65 18.50
N THR A 80 -13.07 6.85 19.64
CA THR A 80 -12.45 6.72 20.95
C THR A 80 -12.63 5.30 21.49
N GLU A 81 -11.96 4.97 22.60
CA GLU A 81 -12.15 3.69 23.29
C GLU A 81 -13.60 3.49 23.75
N GLU A 82 -14.26 4.56 24.22
CA GLU A 82 -15.64 4.51 24.70
C GLU A 82 -16.63 4.35 23.53
N ASP A 83 -16.41 5.05 22.43
CA ASP A 83 -17.19 4.88 21.21
C ASP A 83 -17.05 3.48 20.65
N PHE A 84 -15.82 2.94 20.58
CA PHE A 84 -15.60 1.59 20.09
C PHE A 84 -16.37 0.57 20.94
N LYS A 85 -16.24 0.64 22.27
CA LYS A 85 -16.93 -0.30 23.18
C LYS A 85 -18.44 -0.25 23.09
N SER A 86 -19.01 0.94 22.89
CA SER A 86 -20.46 1.14 22.91
C SER A 86 -21.13 0.97 21.54
N ARG A 87 -20.37 1.12 20.45
CA ARG A 87 -20.92 1.17 19.08
C ARG A 87 -20.48 0.02 18.18
N ILE A 88 -19.44 -0.74 18.52
CA ILE A 88 -18.97 -1.84 17.67
C ILE A 88 -20.07 -2.89 17.46
N VAL A 89 -20.33 -3.23 16.20
CA VAL A 89 -21.31 -4.27 15.82
C VAL A 89 -20.67 -5.39 15.01
N GLY A 90 -19.48 -5.15 14.48
CA GLY A 90 -18.89 -6.01 13.48
C GLY A 90 -17.52 -5.58 12.99
N SER A 91 -17.05 -6.25 11.95
CA SER A 91 -15.81 -5.91 11.26
C SER A 91 -15.84 -6.27 9.78
N VAL A 92 -15.05 -5.54 8.99
CA VAL A 92 -14.84 -5.83 7.57
C VAL A 92 -14.07 -7.14 7.42
N MET A 93 -14.58 -8.06 6.60
CA MET A 93 -13.96 -9.35 6.32
C MET A 93 -13.36 -9.44 4.91
N LEU A 94 -14.13 -9.05 3.89
CA LEU A 94 -13.74 -9.20 2.49
C LEU A 94 -14.01 -7.90 1.71
N PRO A 95 -13.06 -6.96 1.65
CA PRO A 95 -13.17 -5.77 0.81
C PRO A 95 -12.90 -6.09 -0.66
N TYR A 96 -13.59 -5.42 -1.57
CA TYR A 96 -13.45 -5.59 -3.01
C TYR A 96 -13.92 -4.34 -3.78
N ILE A 97 -13.55 -4.25 -5.06
CA ILE A 97 -13.97 -3.16 -5.95
C ILE A 97 -15.18 -3.62 -6.77
N ARG A 98 -16.21 -2.77 -6.83
CA ARG A 98 -17.40 -2.96 -7.68
C ARG A 98 -17.65 -1.67 -8.44
N GLY A 99 -17.30 -1.65 -9.72
CA GLY A 99 -17.43 -0.44 -10.55
C GLY A 99 -16.53 0.69 -10.05
N ASP A 100 -17.13 1.84 -9.75
CA ASP A 100 -16.48 3.05 -9.22
C ASP A 100 -16.51 3.15 -7.68
N GLU A 101 -16.82 2.04 -7.00
CA GLU A 101 -16.99 1.97 -5.55
C GLU A 101 -16.16 0.86 -4.91
N VAL A 102 -15.86 1.03 -3.63
CA VAL A 102 -15.30 0.01 -2.75
C VAL A 102 -16.40 -0.54 -1.88
N TRP A 103 -16.57 -1.85 -1.93
CA TRP A 103 -17.54 -2.61 -1.16
C TRP A 103 -16.82 -3.61 -0.25
N ALA A 104 -17.54 -4.14 0.73
CA ALA A 104 -17.03 -5.21 1.55
C ALA A 104 -18.14 -6.09 2.11
N VAL A 105 -17.87 -7.40 2.17
CA VAL A 105 -18.66 -8.29 3.02
C VAL A 105 -18.14 -8.19 4.45
N CYS A 106 -19.04 -7.83 5.35
CA CYS A 106 -18.77 -7.55 6.76
C CYS A 106 -19.43 -8.59 7.65
N ARG A 107 -18.78 -8.90 8.78
CA ARG A 107 -19.34 -9.70 9.86
C ARG A 107 -20.11 -8.77 10.78
N VAL A 108 -21.40 -9.01 11.01
CA VAL A 108 -22.23 -8.25 11.95
C VAL A 108 -22.82 -9.22 12.97
N TYR A 109 -22.67 -8.92 14.27
CA TYR A 109 -23.09 -9.81 15.34
C TYR A 109 -24.43 -9.41 15.99
N LEU A 110 -24.83 -8.15 15.87
CA LEU A 110 -26.05 -7.65 16.50
C LEU A 110 -27.26 -7.85 15.59
N GLN A 111 -28.16 -8.74 16.00
CA GLN A 111 -29.41 -9.02 15.27
C GLN A 111 -30.27 -7.76 15.08
N SER A 112 -30.38 -6.91 16.11
CA SER A 112 -31.17 -5.67 16.03
C SER A 112 -30.75 -4.76 14.89
N ILE A 113 -29.44 -4.68 14.61
CA ILE A 113 -28.92 -3.88 13.50
C ILE A 113 -29.25 -4.50 12.14
N VAL A 114 -29.24 -5.83 12.06
CA VAL A 114 -29.60 -6.54 10.83
C VAL A 114 -31.08 -6.40 10.53
N GLU A 115 -31.93 -6.45 11.55
CA GLU A 115 -33.37 -6.17 11.43
C GLU A 115 -33.60 -4.76 10.85
N GLU A 116 -32.97 -3.72 11.42
CA GLU A 116 -33.01 -2.36 10.89
C GLU A 116 -32.51 -2.26 9.43
N ILE A 117 -31.45 -3.00 9.07
CA ILE A 117 -30.94 -3.05 7.70
C ILE A 117 -32.01 -3.56 6.74
N THR A 118 -32.67 -4.67 7.07
CA THR A 118 -33.74 -5.27 6.26
C THR A 118 -34.98 -4.38 6.11
N GLU A 119 -35.24 -3.47 7.05
CA GLU A 119 -36.31 -2.46 6.92
C GLU A 119 -35.99 -1.43 5.81
N GLY A 120 -34.74 -1.35 5.34
CA GLY A 120 -34.32 -0.57 4.17
C GLY A 120 -33.95 0.89 4.45
N ASP A 121 -33.92 1.30 5.72
CA ASP A 121 -33.65 2.70 6.13
C ASP A 121 -32.20 2.91 6.65
N VAL A 122 -31.30 1.94 6.44
CA VAL A 122 -29.90 1.99 6.88
C VAL A 122 -28.97 2.23 5.70
N SER A 123 -28.01 3.13 5.88
CA SER A 123 -26.94 3.37 4.91
C SER A 123 -25.56 3.31 5.57
N THR A 124 -24.51 3.53 4.79
CA THR A 124 -23.13 3.50 5.25
C THR A 124 -22.46 4.87 5.16
N SER A 125 -21.56 5.13 6.11
CA SER A 125 -20.72 6.32 6.11
C SER A 125 -19.32 5.97 6.62
N PRO A 126 -18.28 6.02 5.77
CA PRO A 126 -16.91 5.78 6.19
C PRO A 126 -16.35 6.99 6.95
N SER A 127 -15.53 6.75 7.97
CA SER A 127 -14.67 7.78 8.56
C SER A 127 -13.28 7.69 7.95
N VAL A 128 -12.92 8.76 7.23
CA VAL A 128 -11.61 8.91 6.59
C VAL A 128 -10.97 10.17 7.14
N VAL A 129 -9.81 10.00 7.78
CA VAL A 129 -9.05 11.09 8.40
C VAL A 129 -7.90 11.47 7.47
N PHE A 130 -7.68 12.77 7.35
CA PHE A 130 -6.60 13.37 6.59
C PHE A 130 -5.69 14.18 7.51
N ASN A 131 -4.42 14.27 7.16
CA ASN A 131 -3.44 15.07 7.91
C ASN A 131 -2.81 16.13 6.98
N SER A 132 -1.84 16.90 7.50
CA SER A 132 -1.15 17.95 6.73
C SER A 132 -0.40 17.46 5.49
N THR A 133 -0.16 16.14 5.37
CA THR A 133 0.52 15.52 4.22
C THR A 133 -0.42 14.86 3.23
N SER A 134 -1.71 14.76 3.54
CA SER A 134 -2.71 14.12 2.67
C SER A 134 -2.87 14.85 1.34
N GLY A 135 -2.65 16.16 1.28
CA GLY A 135 -2.77 16.93 0.03
C GLY A 135 -4.21 17.27 -0.34
N ASN A 136 -5.11 17.40 0.65
CA ASN A 136 -6.48 17.87 0.42
C ASN A 136 -6.48 19.29 -0.15
N VAL A 137 -7.46 19.58 -1.00
CA VAL A 137 -7.73 20.94 -1.48
C VAL A 137 -9.15 21.31 -1.10
N GLU A 138 -9.29 22.37 -0.31
CA GLU A 138 -10.58 22.94 0.07
C GLU A 138 -10.76 24.29 -0.63
N VAL A 139 -11.90 24.45 -1.30
CA VAL A 139 -12.28 25.68 -1.99
C VAL A 139 -13.67 26.07 -1.52
N GLN A 140 -13.78 27.21 -0.86
CA GLN A 140 -15.06 27.76 -0.45
C GLN A 140 -15.62 28.66 -1.56
N GLU A 141 -16.85 28.39 -2.00
CA GLU A 141 -17.59 29.21 -2.97
C GLU A 141 -18.96 29.58 -2.37
N GLY A 142 -19.04 30.79 -1.81
CA GLY A 142 -20.24 31.26 -1.10
C GLY A 142 -20.56 30.42 0.14
N ASP A 143 -21.78 29.89 0.19
CA ASP A 143 -22.29 29.03 1.27
C ASP A 143 -21.99 27.54 1.04
N THR A 144 -21.29 27.21 -0.06
CA THR A 144 -20.93 25.83 -0.41
C THR A 144 -19.43 25.63 -0.36
N ASN A 145 -19.00 24.50 0.20
CA ASN A 145 -17.59 24.09 0.20
C ASN A 145 -17.35 23.05 -0.91
N PHE A 146 -16.14 23.04 -1.46
CA PHE A 146 -15.67 22.01 -2.38
C PHE A 146 -14.38 21.40 -1.82
N LEU A 147 -14.46 20.14 -1.42
CA LEU A 147 -13.34 19.36 -0.91
C LEU A 147 -12.87 18.38 -1.98
N ILE A 148 -11.62 18.51 -2.43
CA ILE A 148 -10.90 17.45 -3.14
C ILE A 148 -10.10 16.70 -2.09
N GLU A 149 -10.47 15.44 -1.86
CA GLU A 149 -9.76 14.59 -0.92
C GLU A 149 -8.42 14.15 -1.51
N GLY A 150 -7.37 14.26 -0.70
CA GLY A 150 -6.06 13.74 -0.98
C GLY A 150 -5.89 12.30 -0.49
N VAL A 151 -4.65 11.88 -0.24
CA VAL A 151 -4.35 10.51 0.22
C VAL A 151 -4.88 10.32 1.65
N PRO A 152 -5.77 9.34 1.90
CA PRO A 152 -6.25 9.05 3.25
C PRO A 152 -5.11 8.79 4.22
N PHE A 153 -5.05 9.50 5.34
CA PHE A 153 -4.08 9.22 6.40
C PHE A 153 -4.52 8.00 7.21
N LEU A 154 -5.79 7.96 7.61
CA LEU A 154 -6.40 6.85 8.35
C LEU A 154 -7.79 6.57 7.78
N VAL A 155 -8.09 5.29 7.59
CA VAL A 155 -9.45 4.79 7.40
C VAL A 155 -9.83 4.20 8.74
N ASP A 156 -10.72 4.86 9.47
CA ASP A 156 -10.92 4.60 10.91
C ASP A 156 -11.98 3.52 11.13
N HIS A 157 -13.15 3.68 10.52
CA HIS A 157 -14.27 2.75 10.63
C HIS A 157 -15.29 2.94 9.51
N ILE A 158 -16.27 2.04 9.47
CA ILE A 158 -17.51 2.25 8.72
C ILE A 158 -18.71 2.25 9.66
N ALA A 159 -19.51 3.31 9.60
CA ALA A 159 -20.74 3.42 10.36
C ALA A 159 -21.93 2.95 9.54
N LEU A 160 -22.76 2.11 10.14
CA LEU A 160 -24.14 1.86 9.73
C LEU A 160 -24.99 2.98 10.31
N VAL A 161 -25.47 3.87 9.46
CA VAL A 161 -26.27 5.04 9.84
C VAL A 161 -27.73 4.63 9.84
N THR A 162 -28.29 4.48 11.04
CA THR A 162 -29.67 4.03 11.20
C THR A 162 -30.66 5.18 11.02
N LYS A 163 -31.95 4.84 10.88
CA LYS A 163 -33.05 5.80 10.73
C LYS A 163 -33.08 6.86 11.82
N ALA A 164 -32.81 6.46 13.06
CA ALA A 164 -32.77 7.35 14.22
C ALA A 164 -31.73 8.47 14.09
N HIS A 165 -30.71 8.28 13.25
CA HIS A 165 -29.61 9.21 13.02
C HIS A 165 -29.60 9.83 11.60
N GLY A 166 -30.72 9.74 10.87
CA GLY A 166 -30.93 10.50 9.63
C GLY A 166 -30.91 9.71 8.32
N SER A 167 -30.77 8.37 8.37
CA SER A 167 -30.94 7.39 7.26
C SER A 167 -30.09 7.56 5.97
N LEU A 168 -29.48 8.71 5.73
CA LEU A 168 -28.73 9.00 4.50
C LEU A 168 -27.23 8.95 4.78
N GLY A 169 -26.55 8.01 4.12
CA GLY A 169 -25.12 7.91 4.06
C GLY A 169 -24.51 9.01 3.17
N VAL A 170 -23.25 9.32 3.42
CA VAL A 170 -22.50 10.38 2.71
C VAL A 170 -22.43 10.16 1.19
N TRP A 171 -22.56 8.91 0.74
CA TRP A 171 -22.44 8.50 -0.66
C TRP A 171 -23.77 8.11 -1.31
N ASP A 172 -24.90 8.35 -0.65
CA ASP A 172 -26.22 8.12 -1.24
C ASP A 172 -26.52 9.20 -2.28
N LYS A 173 -25.97 8.99 -3.48
CA LYS A 173 -26.30 9.75 -4.69
C LYS A 173 -27.83 9.70 -4.85
N ASP A 174 -28.43 10.86 -5.10
CA ASP A 174 -29.88 11.03 -5.25
C ASP A 174 -30.75 10.71 -4.00
N ARG A 175 -30.15 10.62 -2.80
CA ARG A 175 -30.83 10.34 -1.52
C ARG A 175 -31.52 8.96 -1.47
N ILE A 176 -30.99 7.99 -2.21
CA ILE A 176 -31.43 6.59 -2.11
C ILE A 176 -30.43 5.88 -1.20
N PRO A 177 -30.85 5.33 -0.04
CA PRO A 177 -30.00 4.50 0.82
C PRO A 177 -29.51 3.28 0.03
N ALA A 178 -28.30 3.35 -0.50
CA ALA A 178 -27.69 2.31 -1.32
C ALA A 178 -26.38 1.79 -0.70
N GLY A 179 -26.05 2.26 0.50
CA GLY A 179 -24.84 1.86 1.22
C GLY A 179 -24.86 0.43 1.74
N VAL A 180 -26.03 -0.20 1.83
CA VAL A 180 -26.20 -1.58 2.30
C VAL A 180 -26.96 -2.38 1.25
N GLU A 181 -26.41 -3.52 0.82
CA GLU A 181 -27.10 -4.39 -0.13
C GLU A 181 -28.07 -5.32 0.61
N VAL A 182 -29.36 -5.13 0.33
CA VAL A 182 -30.46 -5.95 0.84
C VAL A 182 -31.14 -6.63 -0.34
N THR A 183 -30.64 -7.82 -0.67
CA THR A 183 -31.22 -8.73 -1.66
C THR A 183 -31.98 -9.89 -1.02
N ASN A 184 -31.79 -10.12 0.28
CA ASN A 184 -32.58 -11.06 1.06
C ASN A 184 -33.76 -10.33 1.75
N THR A 185 -34.99 -10.55 1.28
CA THR A 185 -36.21 -10.00 1.89
C THR A 185 -37.09 -11.08 2.55
N GLY A 186 -36.56 -12.30 2.73
CA GLY A 186 -37.27 -13.47 3.27
C GLY A 186 -36.84 -13.84 4.70
N GLU A 187 -37.11 -15.07 5.15
CA GLU A 187 -36.62 -15.58 6.44
C GLU A 187 -35.09 -15.53 6.48
N ILE A 188 -34.58 -14.70 7.39
CA ILE A 188 -33.17 -14.28 7.44
C ILE A 188 -32.29 -15.42 8.02
N GLU A 189 -32.91 -16.36 8.73
CA GLU A 189 -32.27 -17.58 9.24
C GLU A 189 -32.39 -18.70 8.20
N MET A 190 -31.40 -18.82 7.33
CA MET A 190 -31.30 -19.99 6.46
C MET A 190 -30.51 -21.08 7.19
N GLU A 191 -31.15 -22.22 7.45
CA GLU A 191 -30.44 -23.40 7.96
C GLU A 191 -29.40 -23.88 6.94
N LYS A 192 -28.39 -24.63 7.42
CA LYS A 192 -27.28 -25.08 6.58
C LYS A 192 -27.76 -25.89 5.36
N GLU A 193 -28.82 -26.67 5.52
CA GLU A 193 -29.48 -27.39 4.42
C GLU A 193 -30.20 -26.46 3.43
N GLU A 194 -30.80 -25.36 3.91
CA GLU A 194 -31.50 -24.38 3.05
C GLU A 194 -30.52 -23.50 2.27
N LEU A 195 -29.37 -23.14 2.85
CA LEU A 195 -28.29 -22.47 2.12
C LEU A 195 -27.73 -23.39 1.04
N GLN A 196 -27.55 -24.68 1.33
CA GLN A 196 -27.16 -25.67 0.32
C GLN A 196 -28.23 -25.86 -0.76
N ALA A 197 -29.51 -25.85 -0.40
CA ALA A 197 -30.63 -25.97 -1.33
C ALA A 197 -30.80 -24.72 -2.21
N LEU A 198 -30.64 -23.51 -1.66
CA LEU A 198 -30.64 -22.25 -2.42
C LEU A 198 -29.47 -22.22 -3.40
N LEU A 199 -28.29 -22.70 -2.98
CA LEU A 199 -27.12 -22.80 -3.86
C LEU A 199 -27.28 -23.83 -4.98
N GLN A 200 -27.96 -24.96 -4.73
CA GLN A 200 -28.36 -25.89 -5.78
C GLN A 200 -29.46 -25.28 -6.67
N GLY A 201 -30.37 -24.50 -6.09
CA GLY A 201 -31.44 -23.77 -6.77
C GLY A 201 -30.92 -22.69 -7.72
N VAL A 202 -29.91 -21.91 -7.32
CA VAL A 202 -29.28 -20.86 -8.16
C VAL A 202 -28.46 -21.46 -9.29
N VAL A 203 -27.78 -22.59 -9.07
CA VAL A 203 -27.12 -23.36 -10.15
C VAL A 203 -28.17 -23.91 -11.12
N ASN A 204 -29.29 -24.42 -10.61
CA ASN A 204 -30.40 -24.87 -11.43
C ASN A 204 -31.15 -23.71 -12.11
N ASP A 205 -31.21 -22.52 -11.53
CA ASP A 205 -31.87 -21.33 -12.10
C ASP A 205 -31.01 -20.58 -13.11
N ALA A 206 -29.68 -20.62 -12.96
CA ALA A 206 -28.75 -20.26 -14.03
C ALA A 206 -28.87 -21.22 -15.23
N LEU A 207 -29.30 -22.47 -15.00
CA LEU A 207 -29.65 -23.46 -16.04
C LEU A 207 -31.13 -23.36 -16.50
N SER A 208 -32.05 -22.91 -15.65
CA SER A 208 -33.50 -22.81 -15.92
C SER A 208 -33.90 -21.48 -16.57
N GLY A 209 -33.08 -20.44 -16.43
CA GLY A 209 -33.24 -19.11 -17.05
C GLY A 209 -33.20 -19.11 -18.58
N ILE A 210 -32.92 -20.25 -19.20
CA ILE A 210 -33.05 -20.48 -20.65
C ILE A 210 -34.48 -20.92 -21.04
N ASN A 211 -35.32 -21.38 -20.10
CA ASN A 211 -36.58 -22.08 -20.40
C ASN A 211 -37.89 -21.35 -20.05
N GLN A 212 -37.91 -20.12 -19.52
CA GLN A 212 -39.15 -19.42 -19.11
C GLN A 212 -39.69 -18.38 -20.13
N LYS A 213 -39.64 -18.66 -21.43
CA LYS A 213 -40.29 -17.80 -22.45
C LYS A 213 -41.14 -18.51 -23.50
N ILE A 214 -41.60 -19.73 -23.27
CA ILE A 214 -42.48 -20.41 -24.23
C ILE A 214 -43.64 -21.11 -23.50
N ASP A 215 -44.84 -20.82 -24.00
CA ASP A 215 -46.10 -21.58 -23.85
C ASP A 215 -47.08 -21.26 -22.72
N GLY A 216 -47.37 -19.97 -22.58
CA GLY A 216 -48.73 -19.50 -22.26
C GLY A 216 -49.66 -19.45 -23.48
N VAL A 217 -49.69 -20.49 -24.33
CA VAL A 217 -50.68 -20.62 -25.43
C VAL A 217 -51.36 -21.98 -25.34
N VAL A 218 -52.48 -21.94 -24.64
CA VAL A 218 -53.43 -23.00 -24.39
C VAL A 218 -54.04 -23.52 -25.71
N THR A 219 -54.37 -24.82 -25.69
CA THR A 219 -55.42 -25.53 -26.47
C THR A 219 -55.14 -26.13 -27.85
N ARG A 220 -55.08 -27.47 -27.86
CA ARG A 220 -55.72 -28.50 -28.75
C ARG A 220 -54.67 -29.51 -29.24
N MET A 221 -54.29 -30.54 -28.49
CA MET A 221 -55.08 -31.71 -28.09
C MET A 221 -55.73 -32.48 -29.24
N ASP A 222 -54.97 -32.77 -30.32
CA ASP A 222 -55.32 -33.85 -31.29
C ASP A 222 -54.11 -34.53 -31.98
N SER A 223 -52.85 -34.13 -31.74
CA SER A 223 -51.68 -34.66 -32.48
C SER A 223 -50.81 -35.64 -31.67
N LEU A 224 -51.43 -36.51 -30.86
CA LEU A 224 -50.72 -37.41 -29.93
C LEU A 224 -50.29 -38.76 -30.53
N GLU A 225 -50.70 -39.14 -31.74
CA GLU A 225 -50.39 -40.48 -32.28
C GLU A 225 -49.22 -40.52 -33.29
N GLN A 226 -48.75 -39.39 -33.82
CA GLN A 226 -47.56 -39.35 -34.70
C GLN A 226 -46.25 -39.05 -33.95
N ARG A 227 -46.31 -38.88 -32.62
CA ARG A 227 -45.20 -38.44 -31.76
C ARG A 227 -44.23 -39.55 -31.32
N ASP A 228 -44.61 -40.82 -31.39
CA ASP A 228 -43.80 -41.88 -30.78
C ASP A 228 -42.61 -42.33 -31.63
N LYS A 229 -42.68 -42.19 -32.96
CA LYS A 229 -41.60 -42.65 -33.86
C LYS A 229 -40.49 -41.61 -34.07
N ALA A 230 -40.83 -40.32 -34.01
CA ALA A 230 -39.84 -39.23 -34.08
C ALA A 230 -39.11 -38.99 -32.73
N ARG A 231 -39.67 -39.51 -31.63
CA ARG A 231 -39.10 -39.39 -30.28
C ARG A 231 -37.90 -40.32 -30.05
N ALA A 232 -37.90 -41.50 -30.66
CA ALA A 232 -36.79 -42.46 -30.53
C ALA A 232 -35.51 -42.00 -31.23
N ASP A 233 -35.63 -41.41 -32.43
CA ASP A 233 -34.48 -40.91 -33.19
C ASP A 233 -33.92 -39.59 -32.60
N ALA A 234 -34.78 -38.77 -31.99
CA ALA A 234 -34.36 -37.55 -31.29
C ALA A 234 -33.69 -37.82 -29.94
N GLU A 235 -34.09 -38.87 -29.22
CA GLU A 235 -33.44 -39.28 -27.95
C GLU A 235 -32.01 -39.79 -28.17
N GLU A 236 -31.72 -40.49 -29.27
CA GLU A 236 -30.36 -40.97 -29.57
C GLU A 236 -29.41 -39.83 -30.01
N GLN A 237 -29.93 -38.85 -30.75
CA GLN A 237 -29.18 -37.65 -31.14
C GLN A 237 -28.90 -36.73 -29.93
N ALA A 238 -29.91 -36.51 -29.08
CA ALA A 238 -29.75 -35.71 -27.86
C ALA A 238 -28.77 -36.33 -26.86
N LYS A 239 -28.67 -37.67 -26.81
CA LYS A 239 -27.72 -38.35 -25.94
C LYS A 239 -26.27 -38.21 -26.42
N LYS A 240 -26.03 -38.25 -27.74
CA LYS A 240 -24.70 -38.00 -28.32
C LYS A 240 -24.25 -36.55 -28.13
N GLU A 241 -25.15 -35.59 -28.33
CA GLU A 241 -24.85 -34.16 -28.12
C GLU A 241 -24.60 -33.83 -26.63
N ALA A 242 -25.31 -34.51 -25.70
CA ALA A 242 -25.05 -34.38 -24.27
C ALA A 242 -23.70 -34.97 -23.85
N GLU A 243 -23.28 -36.09 -24.44
CA GLU A 243 -21.99 -36.73 -24.16
C GLU A 243 -20.81 -35.92 -24.73
N GLU A 244 -20.99 -35.29 -25.90
CA GLU A 244 -19.99 -34.38 -26.49
C GLU A 244 -19.86 -33.08 -25.67
N LYS A 245 -20.98 -32.53 -25.20
CA LYS A 245 -20.98 -31.34 -24.35
C LYS A 245 -20.37 -31.61 -22.97
N ALA A 246 -20.63 -32.77 -22.37
CA ALA A 246 -20.01 -33.16 -21.11
C ALA A 246 -18.48 -33.29 -21.22
N LYS A 247 -17.97 -33.86 -22.32
CA LYS A 247 -16.52 -33.92 -22.58
C LYS A 247 -15.90 -32.55 -22.85
N ALA A 248 -16.64 -31.65 -23.50
CA ALA A 248 -16.19 -30.27 -23.72
C ALA A 248 -16.13 -29.46 -22.42
N ASP A 249 -17.12 -29.64 -21.54
CA ASP A 249 -17.17 -28.98 -20.22
C ASP A 249 -16.06 -29.51 -19.29
N GLU A 250 -15.79 -30.83 -19.31
CA GLU A 250 -14.71 -31.44 -18.53
C GLU A 250 -13.32 -30.96 -19.01
N ALA A 251 -13.10 -30.87 -20.32
CA ALA A 251 -11.88 -30.30 -20.90
C ALA A 251 -11.71 -28.80 -20.60
N ALA A 252 -12.81 -28.03 -20.57
CA ALA A 252 -12.78 -26.61 -20.23
C ALA A 252 -12.46 -26.38 -18.75
N GLU A 253 -12.93 -27.25 -17.86
CA GLU A 253 -12.62 -27.17 -16.44
C GLU A 253 -11.17 -27.60 -16.14
N GLU A 254 -10.65 -28.61 -16.85
CA GLU A 254 -9.25 -29.01 -16.76
C GLU A 254 -8.31 -27.90 -17.25
N GLN A 255 -8.67 -27.23 -18.35
CA GLN A 255 -7.95 -26.05 -18.84
C GLN A 255 -7.98 -24.88 -17.85
N ARG A 256 -9.13 -24.58 -17.22
CA ARG A 256 -9.21 -23.54 -16.19
C ARG A 256 -8.33 -23.84 -14.98
N LYS A 257 -8.26 -25.10 -14.55
CA LYS A 257 -7.39 -25.52 -13.43
C LYS A 257 -5.91 -25.38 -13.81
N ALA A 258 -5.55 -25.70 -15.05
CA ALA A 258 -4.19 -25.51 -15.56
C ALA A 258 -3.82 -24.03 -15.66
N ASP A 259 -4.71 -23.17 -16.14
CA ASP A 259 -4.49 -21.72 -16.25
C ASP A 259 -4.37 -21.06 -14.87
N GLU A 260 -5.18 -21.49 -13.89
CA GLU A 260 -5.10 -21.00 -12.51
C GLU A 260 -3.81 -21.44 -11.80
N ALA A 261 -3.36 -22.68 -12.04
CA ALA A 261 -2.08 -23.16 -11.54
C ALA A 261 -0.90 -22.39 -12.15
N ALA A 262 -0.93 -22.14 -13.46
CA ALA A 262 0.09 -21.35 -14.15
C ALA A 262 0.12 -19.89 -13.66
N ALA A 263 -1.05 -19.30 -13.36
CA ALA A 263 -1.13 -17.95 -12.80
C ALA A 263 -0.53 -17.87 -11.38
N LYS A 264 -0.78 -18.88 -10.53
CA LYS A 264 -0.19 -18.96 -9.19
C LYS A 264 1.33 -19.14 -9.23
N GLU A 265 1.83 -20.02 -10.09
CA GLU A 265 3.29 -20.18 -10.28
C GLU A 265 3.94 -18.89 -10.81
N ALA A 266 3.29 -18.17 -11.72
CA ALA A 266 3.78 -16.89 -12.22
C ALA A 266 3.81 -15.79 -11.15
N GLU A 267 2.82 -15.76 -10.24
CA GLU A 267 2.80 -14.82 -9.13
C GLU A 267 3.86 -15.14 -8.08
N GLU A 268 4.05 -16.42 -7.74
CA GLU A 268 5.11 -16.86 -6.83
C GLU A 268 6.49 -16.56 -7.40
N GLN A 269 6.72 -16.82 -8.69
CA GLN A 269 7.97 -16.48 -9.36
C GLN A 269 8.24 -14.98 -9.33
N ARG A 270 7.22 -14.14 -9.58
CA ARG A 270 7.37 -12.68 -9.48
C ARG A 270 7.73 -12.21 -8.08
N LYS A 271 7.12 -12.77 -7.04
CA LYS A 271 7.47 -12.44 -5.64
C LYS A 271 8.90 -12.86 -5.31
N ALA A 272 9.32 -14.05 -5.76
CA ALA A 272 10.67 -14.53 -5.59
C ALA A 272 11.70 -13.65 -6.32
N ASP A 273 11.39 -13.20 -7.53
CA ASP A 273 12.25 -12.28 -8.30
C ASP A 273 12.35 -10.90 -7.64
N GLU A 274 11.24 -10.34 -7.15
CA GLU A 274 11.20 -9.07 -6.41
C GLU A 274 12.00 -9.14 -5.09
N GLU A 275 11.90 -10.25 -4.35
CA GLU A 275 12.65 -10.47 -3.11
C GLU A 275 14.15 -10.65 -3.38
N ALA A 276 14.52 -11.39 -4.43
CA ALA A 276 15.90 -11.55 -4.87
C ALA A 276 16.51 -10.22 -5.37
N GLU A 277 15.74 -9.38 -6.05
CA GLU A 277 16.19 -8.04 -6.47
C GLU A 277 16.41 -7.12 -5.27
N LYS A 278 15.51 -7.17 -4.27
CA LYS A 278 15.66 -6.43 -3.02
C LYS A 278 16.92 -6.86 -2.25
N GLU A 279 17.16 -8.16 -2.10
CA GLU A 279 18.35 -8.67 -1.41
C GLU A 279 19.65 -8.25 -2.11
N ARG A 280 19.66 -8.28 -3.46
CA ARG A 280 20.80 -7.76 -4.25
C ARG A 280 20.99 -6.26 -4.05
N ASN A 281 19.92 -5.47 -4.02
CA ASN A 281 19.99 -4.03 -3.80
C ASN A 281 20.51 -3.71 -2.39
N ASP A 282 20.04 -4.43 -1.36
CA ASP A 282 20.49 -4.26 0.03
C ASP A 282 21.98 -4.62 0.20
N SER A 283 22.43 -5.71 -0.43
CA SER A 283 23.84 -6.11 -0.44
C SER A 283 24.73 -5.05 -1.12
N ALA A 284 24.33 -4.57 -2.30
CA ALA A 284 25.05 -3.55 -3.04
C ALA A 284 25.05 -2.18 -2.32
N LEU A 285 24.00 -1.87 -1.55
CA LEU A 285 23.95 -0.67 -0.70
C LEU A 285 24.99 -0.74 0.43
N ALA A 286 25.12 -1.90 1.07
CA ALA A 286 26.12 -2.11 2.12
C ALA A 286 27.55 -1.94 1.57
N GLU A 287 27.84 -2.47 0.38
CA GLU A 287 29.13 -2.27 -0.30
C GLU A 287 29.38 -0.80 -0.65
N ALA A 288 28.37 -0.12 -1.21
CA ALA A 288 28.46 1.30 -1.55
C ALA A 288 28.68 2.16 -0.30
N GLN A 289 28.01 1.85 0.81
CA GLN A 289 28.20 2.52 2.09
C GLN A 289 29.61 2.30 2.63
N ALA A 290 30.13 1.07 2.60
CA ALA A 290 31.49 0.79 3.04
C ALA A 290 32.55 1.57 2.22
N LYS A 291 32.36 1.68 0.89
CA LYS A 291 33.21 2.49 0.01
C LYS A 291 33.14 3.97 0.39
N ALA A 292 31.94 4.50 0.63
CA ALA A 292 31.74 5.88 1.05
C ALA A 292 32.36 6.14 2.44
N ASP A 293 32.15 5.27 3.43
CA ASP A 293 32.72 5.40 4.76
C ASP A 293 34.25 5.45 4.74
N SER A 294 34.89 4.65 3.88
CA SER A 294 36.34 4.71 3.68
C SER A 294 36.81 6.07 3.12
N ALA A 295 36.03 6.69 2.22
CA ALA A 295 36.34 8.02 1.70
C ALA A 295 36.10 9.12 2.74
N PHE A 296 34.97 9.08 3.44
CA PHE A 296 34.60 10.08 4.44
C PHE A 296 35.48 10.01 5.70
N SER A 297 35.85 8.81 6.14
CA SER A 297 36.74 8.62 7.29
C SER A 297 38.12 9.23 7.03
N ALA A 298 38.65 9.08 5.81
CA ALA A 298 39.89 9.75 5.40
C ALA A 298 39.79 11.28 5.45
N CYS A 299 38.56 11.80 5.41
CA CYS A 299 38.22 13.22 5.48
C CYS A 299 37.80 13.67 6.90
N GLY A 300 37.90 12.79 7.91
CA GLY A 300 37.50 13.07 9.29
C GLY A 300 35.99 13.21 9.48
N LYS A 301 35.18 12.68 8.56
CA LYS A 301 33.71 12.73 8.59
C LYS A 301 33.12 11.32 8.51
N ASN A 302 31.83 11.21 8.77
CA ASN A 302 31.07 9.97 8.55
C ASN A 302 30.32 10.08 7.23
N ALA A 303 30.24 8.98 6.47
CA ALA A 303 29.38 8.98 5.30
C ALA A 303 27.91 9.07 5.74
N PRO A 304 27.04 9.68 4.92
CA PRO A 304 25.63 9.70 5.24
C PRO A 304 25.06 8.28 5.12
N ALA A 305 24.16 7.91 6.04
CA ALA A 305 23.51 6.60 6.03
C ALA A 305 22.53 6.47 4.86
N PRO A 306 22.34 5.27 4.27
CA PRO A 306 21.27 4.99 3.33
C PRO A 306 19.88 5.29 3.89
N PHE A 307 18.95 5.75 3.05
CA PHE A 307 17.54 5.89 3.42
C PHE A 307 16.79 4.58 3.22
N SER A 308 15.66 4.42 3.93
CA SER A 308 14.80 3.25 3.77
C SER A 308 14.24 3.21 2.34
N GLY A 309 14.45 2.09 1.65
CA GLY A 309 14.01 1.91 0.26
C GLY A 309 14.81 2.72 -0.78
N GLU A 310 15.95 3.29 -0.41
CA GLU A 310 16.82 4.01 -1.38
C GLU A 310 17.44 3.03 -2.38
N ASN A 311 17.52 3.40 -3.66
CA ASN A 311 18.29 2.63 -4.64
C ASN A 311 19.79 2.87 -4.45
N VAL A 312 20.63 1.84 -4.69
CA VAL A 312 22.10 1.94 -4.68
C VAL A 312 22.64 3.15 -5.46
N LEU A 313 22.13 3.43 -6.65
CA LEU A 313 22.60 4.54 -7.48
C LEU A 313 22.30 5.90 -6.84
N ASP A 314 21.14 6.05 -6.20
CA ASP A 314 20.75 7.30 -5.56
C ASP A 314 21.56 7.55 -4.29
N TYR A 315 21.79 6.49 -3.52
CA TYR A 315 22.72 6.52 -2.38
C TYR A 315 24.11 7.01 -2.81
N ARG A 316 24.67 6.39 -3.84
CA ARG A 316 25.99 6.72 -4.40
C ARG A 316 26.08 8.18 -4.84
N LYS A 317 25.08 8.66 -5.59
CA LYS A 317 25.00 10.08 -6.01
C LYS A 317 24.98 11.02 -4.81
N ARG A 318 24.17 10.72 -3.79
CA ARG A 318 24.03 11.54 -2.59
C ARG A 318 25.32 11.62 -1.78
N ALA A 319 25.98 10.48 -1.57
CA ALA A 319 27.28 10.42 -0.90
C ALA A 319 28.35 11.20 -1.69
N LEU A 320 28.33 11.09 -3.02
CA LEU A 320 29.27 11.76 -3.91
C LEU A 320 29.10 13.29 -3.91
N ILE A 321 27.85 13.79 -3.95
CA ILE A 321 27.53 15.22 -3.90
C ILE A 321 28.07 15.87 -2.62
N ALA A 322 28.02 15.17 -1.48
CA ALA A 322 28.54 15.70 -0.22
C ALA A 322 30.07 15.95 -0.25
N MET A 323 30.80 15.22 -1.11
CA MET A 323 32.26 15.33 -1.26
C MET A 323 32.68 16.15 -2.48
N GLN A 324 31.74 16.44 -3.39
CA GLN A 324 31.97 17.14 -4.65
C GLN A 324 32.71 18.47 -4.51
N LYS A 325 32.43 19.24 -3.44
CA LYS A 325 33.08 20.54 -3.18
C LYS A 325 34.61 20.47 -3.06
N HIS A 326 35.15 19.29 -2.75
CA HIS A 326 36.58 19.09 -2.61
C HIS A 326 37.28 18.75 -3.94
N SER A 327 36.53 18.62 -5.03
CA SER A 327 37.06 18.35 -6.38
C SER A 327 36.86 19.56 -7.29
N PRO A 328 37.88 20.41 -7.51
CA PRO A 328 37.75 21.60 -8.37
C PRO A 328 37.32 21.29 -9.81
N ALA A 329 37.71 20.12 -10.33
CA ALA A 329 37.38 19.68 -11.68
C ALA A 329 35.91 19.24 -11.83
N HIS A 330 35.27 18.82 -10.73
CA HIS A 330 33.93 18.24 -10.75
C HIS A 330 32.91 19.02 -9.93
N LYS A 331 33.28 20.14 -9.32
CA LYS A 331 32.43 20.92 -8.41
C LYS A 331 31.11 21.39 -9.06
N ASP A 332 31.11 21.58 -10.37
CA ASP A 332 29.97 22.08 -11.15
C ASP A 332 29.25 20.97 -11.95
N VAL A 333 29.69 19.71 -11.83
CA VAL A 333 29.08 18.57 -12.54
C VAL A 333 27.71 18.22 -11.95
N ASN A 334 26.69 18.07 -12.78
CA ASN A 334 25.38 17.64 -12.32
C ASN A 334 25.32 16.11 -12.09
N ILE A 335 25.79 15.66 -10.91
CA ILE A 335 25.84 14.24 -10.52
C ILE A 335 24.44 13.59 -10.53
N ARG A 336 23.37 14.37 -10.26
CA ARG A 336 22.00 13.85 -10.21
C ARG A 336 21.53 13.33 -11.56
N ALA A 337 21.99 13.94 -12.65
CA ALA A 337 21.59 13.60 -14.02
C ALA A 337 22.27 12.33 -14.58
N ILE A 338 23.20 11.73 -13.84
CA ILE A 338 23.95 10.56 -14.31
C ILE A 338 23.10 9.31 -14.11
N ALA A 339 22.66 8.68 -15.19
CA ALA A 339 21.89 7.45 -15.14
C ALA A 339 22.77 6.18 -15.10
N ASP A 340 23.97 6.26 -15.66
CA ASP A 340 24.87 5.11 -15.82
C ASP A 340 25.79 4.87 -14.61
N SER A 341 25.81 3.62 -14.13
CA SER A 341 26.56 3.19 -12.95
C SER A 341 28.08 3.22 -13.16
N ALA A 342 28.56 2.90 -14.37
CA ALA A 342 29.98 2.87 -14.68
C ALA A 342 30.55 4.30 -14.73
N THR A 343 29.82 5.23 -15.34
CA THR A 343 30.17 6.65 -15.36
C THR A 343 30.20 7.23 -13.95
N LEU A 344 29.25 6.85 -13.09
CA LEU A 344 29.25 7.27 -11.69
C LEU A 344 30.47 6.73 -10.93
N ALA A 345 30.90 5.49 -11.19
CA ALA A 345 32.08 4.89 -10.54
C ALA A 345 33.37 5.67 -10.85
N VAL A 346 33.56 6.11 -12.10
CA VAL A 346 34.72 6.93 -12.48
C VAL A 346 34.74 8.27 -11.73
N LEU A 347 33.57 8.90 -11.59
CA LEU A 347 33.45 10.16 -10.83
C LEU A 347 33.64 9.96 -9.33
N GLU A 348 33.17 8.85 -8.76
CA GLU A 348 33.43 8.49 -7.37
C GLU A 348 34.91 8.45 -7.06
N ASP A 349 35.68 7.72 -7.88
CA ASP A 349 37.10 7.56 -7.65
C ASP A 349 37.83 8.91 -7.79
N ALA A 350 37.45 9.71 -8.79
CA ALA A 350 38.03 11.04 -9.01
C ALA A 350 37.71 12.03 -7.87
N ILE A 351 36.46 12.11 -7.44
CA ILE A 351 36.02 13.05 -6.40
C ILE A 351 36.51 12.63 -5.02
N PHE A 352 36.41 11.35 -4.66
CA PHE A 352 36.91 10.87 -3.37
C PHE A 352 38.44 10.99 -3.27
N SER A 353 39.17 10.73 -4.35
CA SER A 353 40.62 10.96 -4.39
C SER A 353 40.97 12.44 -4.21
N ALA A 354 40.29 13.33 -4.94
CA ALA A 354 40.48 14.77 -4.80
C ALA A 354 40.15 15.27 -3.38
N ALA A 355 39.10 14.72 -2.76
CA ALA A 355 38.74 15.06 -1.39
C ALA A 355 39.81 14.68 -0.37
N ARG A 356 40.37 13.47 -0.49
CA ARG A 356 41.49 13.03 0.35
C ARG A 356 42.70 13.95 0.19
N GLN A 357 43.09 14.27 -1.04
CA GLN A 357 44.23 15.15 -1.32
C GLN A 357 44.01 16.57 -0.82
N SER A 358 42.81 17.12 -0.99
CA SER A 358 42.46 18.46 -0.50
C SER A 358 42.64 18.58 1.01
N ILE A 359 42.22 17.55 1.75
CA ILE A 359 42.29 17.53 3.22
C ILE A 359 43.70 17.25 3.70
N GLU A 360 44.42 16.33 3.06
CA GLU A 360 45.84 16.11 3.33
C GLU A 360 46.66 17.39 3.16
N LYS A 361 46.40 18.16 2.09
CA LYS A 361 47.02 19.46 1.88
C LYS A 361 46.65 20.46 2.97
N GLU A 362 45.38 20.53 3.36
CA GLU A 362 44.91 21.40 4.46
C GLU A 362 45.63 21.07 5.77
N MET A 363 45.70 19.78 6.13
CA MET A 363 46.39 19.31 7.33
C MET A 363 47.90 19.58 7.33
N MET A 364 48.56 19.43 6.17
CA MET A 364 50.01 19.68 6.06
C MET A 364 50.37 21.17 5.96
N SER A 365 49.43 22.02 5.53
CA SER A 365 49.65 23.47 5.37
C SER A 365 49.27 24.30 6.60
N THR A 366 48.53 23.72 7.55
CA THR A 366 48.12 24.42 8.78
C THR A 366 49.27 24.46 9.79
N GLN A 367 49.96 25.61 9.88
CA GLN A 367 51.05 25.82 10.83
C GLN A 367 50.54 25.82 12.28
N GLY A 368 51.35 25.26 13.19
CA GLY A 368 51.06 25.30 14.62
C GLY A 368 49.95 24.36 15.13
N GLN A 369 49.46 23.42 14.31
CA GLN A 369 48.47 22.43 14.75
C GLN A 369 48.89 20.99 14.41
N LEU A 370 48.48 20.04 15.26
CA LEU A 370 48.53 18.61 15.01
C LEU A 370 47.11 18.08 14.97
N HIS A 371 46.78 17.38 13.89
CA HIS A 371 45.48 16.76 13.69
C HIS A 371 45.57 15.28 14.06
N LYS A 372 44.67 14.85 14.94
CA LYS A 372 44.53 13.45 15.36
C LYS A 372 43.83 12.65 14.26
N ARG A 373 44.47 11.60 13.76
CA ARG A 373 43.90 10.61 12.85
C ARG A 373 43.74 9.28 13.58
N ILE A 374 42.56 8.68 13.49
CA ILE A 374 42.32 7.34 14.05
C ILE A 374 42.18 6.39 12.87
N ARG A 375 43.07 5.40 12.78
CA ARG A 375 43.04 4.35 11.77
C ARG A 375 42.88 3.00 12.46
N ASN A 376 42.10 2.10 11.87
CA ASN A 376 42.08 0.70 12.29
C ASN A 376 43.08 -0.10 11.44
N ASP A 377 43.91 -0.93 12.08
CA ASP A 377 44.79 -1.85 11.34
C ASP A 377 44.07 -3.13 10.92
N GLU A 378 44.74 -4.01 10.16
CA GLU A 378 44.20 -5.30 9.71
C GLU A 378 43.77 -6.23 10.86
N ALA A 379 44.28 -5.99 12.07
CA ALA A 379 43.90 -6.73 13.28
C ALA A 379 42.77 -6.04 14.08
N GLY A 380 42.16 -4.97 13.54
CA GLY A 380 41.08 -4.21 14.17
C GLY A 380 41.51 -3.30 15.32
N ARG A 381 42.82 -3.11 15.55
CA ARG A 381 43.32 -2.22 16.60
C ARG A 381 43.24 -0.77 16.15
N ARG A 382 42.75 0.09 17.04
CA ARG A 382 42.68 1.54 16.82
C ARG A 382 44.06 2.17 17.02
N ILE A 383 44.72 2.56 15.93
CA ILE A 383 45.96 3.32 15.92
C ILE A 383 45.59 4.81 15.89
N THR A 384 46.13 5.57 16.85
CA THR A 384 46.04 7.03 16.85
C THR A 384 47.34 7.61 16.30
N GLU A 385 47.26 8.27 15.16
CA GLU A 385 48.36 8.99 14.52
C GLU A 385 48.12 10.50 14.63
N TYR A 386 49.18 11.30 14.65
CA TYR A 386 49.09 12.76 14.61
C TYR A 386 49.85 13.27 13.38
N GLN A 387 49.17 14.04 12.53
CA GLN A 387 49.73 14.66 11.33
C GLN A 387 49.54 16.18 11.38
N GLY A 388 50.52 16.95 10.90
CA GLY A 388 50.50 18.42 10.94
C GLY A 388 51.90 18.98 11.14
N ASP A 389 52.01 20.19 11.68
CA ASP A 389 53.30 20.86 11.87
C ASP A 389 54.16 20.16 12.94
N PRO A 390 55.32 19.57 12.56
CA PRO A 390 56.20 18.90 13.51
C PRO A 390 56.71 19.83 14.61
N ASN A 391 56.74 21.15 14.38
CA ASN A 391 57.17 22.12 15.38
C ASN A 391 56.28 22.12 16.63
N VAL A 392 55.01 21.73 16.52
CA VAL A 392 54.07 21.72 17.65
C VAL A 392 54.59 20.85 18.79
N TRP A 393 55.11 19.65 18.48
CA TRP A 393 55.67 18.76 19.49
C TRP A 393 57.19 18.86 19.60
N LEU A 394 57.90 19.19 18.51
CA LEU A 394 59.37 19.36 18.53
C LEU A 394 59.83 20.62 19.27
N SER A 395 58.98 21.65 19.39
CA SER A 395 59.35 22.92 20.04
C SER A 395 59.88 22.74 21.46
N ALA A 396 59.34 21.78 22.21
CA ALA A 396 59.80 21.44 23.56
C ALA A 396 61.24 20.87 23.59
N PHE A 397 61.70 20.29 22.48
CA PHE A 397 63.03 19.71 22.32
C PHE A 397 64.01 20.63 21.57
N LYS A 398 63.52 21.74 21.03
CA LYS A 398 64.35 22.73 20.33
C LYS A 398 64.96 23.69 21.33
N ILE A 399 66.24 24.01 21.15
CA ILE A 399 66.89 25.09 21.89
C ILE A 399 66.15 26.39 21.56
N PRO A 400 65.70 27.17 22.56
CA PRO A 400 65.04 28.45 22.32
C PRO A 400 65.86 29.32 21.37
N GLY A 401 65.21 29.93 20.38
CA GLY A 401 65.88 30.77 19.39
C GLY A 401 66.71 31.85 20.09
N ARG A 402 68.03 31.76 20.00
CA ARG A 402 68.93 32.78 20.57
C ARG A 402 68.89 34.00 19.66
N ARG A 403 68.39 35.12 20.19
CA ARG A 403 68.50 36.40 19.50
C ARG A 403 69.89 36.97 19.73
N LEU A 404 70.58 37.32 18.65
CA LEU A 404 71.87 38.03 18.73
C LEU A 404 71.61 39.39 19.41
N ALA A 405 71.99 39.51 20.68
CA ALA A 405 71.73 40.73 21.46
C ALA A 405 72.76 41.83 21.17
N LYS A 406 74.04 41.46 21.04
CA LYS A 406 75.14 42.37 20.71
C LYS A 406 76.33 41.55 20.22
N ILE A 407 77.05 42.04 19.21
CA ILE A 407 78.39 41.55 18.87
C ILE A 407 79.38 42.41 19.68
N ASN A 408 80.20 41.79 20.50
CA ASN A 408 81.21 42.51 21.26
C ASN A 408 82.37 42.89 20.33
N THR A 409 82.33 44.10 19.77
CA THR A 409 83.48 44.70 19.09
C THR A 409 84.38 45.37 20.13
N GLN A 410 85.71 45.16 20.03
CA GLN A 410 86.71 45.81 20.88
C GLN A 410 86.51 47.34 20.84
N GLY A 411 85.92 47.90 21.90
CA GLY A 411 85.71 49.35 21.99
C GLY A 411 84.66 49.84 23.00
N SER A 412 83.74 49.00 23.51
CA SER A 412 82.65 49.49 24.39
C SER A 412 82.91 49.39 25.90
N LEU A 413 84.17 49.36 26.35
CA LEU A 413 84.52 49.57 27.77
C LEU A 413 84.92 51.03 27.96
N ASN A 414 83.94 51.93 28.02
CA ASN A 414 84.00 53.21 28.74
C ASN A 414 82.66 53.93 28.63
N ASN A 415 81.89 53.88 29.71
CA ASN A 415 81.35 55.05 30.40
C ASN A 415 80.53 54.54 31.59
N GLY A 416 80.95 54.97 32.79
CA GLY A 416 80.31 54.67 34.06
C GLY A 416 79.07 55.51 34.35
#